data_AF-A0A6C8X6J3-F1
#
_entry.id   AF-A0A6C8X6J3-F1
#
_cell.length_a   1.000
_cell.length_b   1.000
_cell.length_c   1.000
_cell.angle_alpha   90.00
_cell.angle_beta   90.00
_cell.angle_gamma   90.00
#
_symmetry.space_group_name_H-M   'P 1'
#
loop_
_entity.id
_entity.type
_entity.pdbx_description
1 polymer ?
#
loop_
_entity_poly.entity_id
_entity_poly.type
_entity_poly.pdbx_seq_one_letter_code
_entity_poly.pdbx_strand_id
1 'polypeptide(L)'
;MQIYVACLASYNAGVLHGEWIDLEGRDADDVRDEIARILRESPHPNVTVDCPDCGGTGTTYVPRVFGGAECTACGGSGKVASAEEWAVHDYDDVFGDTWGEHPDLDKLCALQERLDELHNDTERAAYTAFCDHEGLDDVTVEQFHEAYVGQFDSWADFAENYVDESGLLHGVPDALSRYFDYESYGRDIRLNGDAFEVSGFYFWSR
;
A
#
# COMPACT_ATOMS: atom_id res chain seq x y z
N MET A 1 -2.24 -2.53 5.76
CA MET A 1 -3.33 -2.52 4.74
C MET A 1 -3.86 -3.92 4.63
N GLN A 2 -5.13 -4.09 4.29
CA GLN A 2 -5.69 -5.42 4.04
C GLN A 2 -6.43 -5.48 2.71
N ILE A 3 -6.42 -6.65 2.07
CA ILE A 3 -7.17 -6.90 0.82
C ILE A 3 -8.12 -8.07 1.02
N TYR A 4 -9.35 -7.94 0.53
CA TYR A 4 -10.30 -9.05 0.50
C TYR A 4 -10.18 -9.79 -0.83
N VAL A 5 -9.60 -10.99 -0.79
CA VAL A 5 -9.42 -11.84 -1.96
C VAL A 5 -10.55 -12.83 -2.07
N ALA A 6 -11.28 -12.78 -3.18
CA ALA A 6 -12.37 -13.69 -3.50
C ALA A 6 -11.95 -14.75 -4.53
N CYS A 7 -12.50 -15.96 -4.38
CA CYS A 7 -12.40 -17.02 -5.38
C CYS A 7 -13.49 -16.86 -6.45
N LEU A 8 -13.08 -16.63 -7.69
CA LEU A 8 -14.01 -16.37 -8.80
C LEU A 8 -14.80 -17.63 -9.21
N ALA A 9 -14.21 -18.82 -9.08
CA ALA A 9 -14.93 -20.07 -9.34
C ALA A 9 -16.14 -20.26 -8.40
N SER A 10 -15.96 -19.98 -7.11
CA SER A 10 -17.05 -20.02 -6.12
C SER A 10 -18.04 -18.88 -6.33
N TYR A 11 -17.55 -17.68 -6.62
CA TYR A 11 -18.41 -16.52 -6.91
C TYR A 11 -19.35 -16.78 -8.08
N ASN A 12 -18.83 -17.33 -9.19
CA ASN A 12 -19.61 -17.72 -10.37
C ASN A 12 -20.64 -18.83 -10.08
N ALA A 13 -20.39 -19.64 -9.04
CA ALA A 13 -21.33 -20.65 -8.54
C ALA A 13 -22.33 -20.10 -7.51
N GLY A 14 -22.32 -18.79 -7.24
CA GLY A 14 -23.21 -18.13 -6.27
C GLY A 14 -22.80 -18.34 -4.81
N VAL A 15 -21.53 -18.68 -4.55
CA VAL A 15 -20.98 -18.86 -3.20
C VAL A 15 -19.89 -17.83 -2.94
N LEU A 16 -20.07 -17.04 -1.88
CA LEU A 16 -19.04 -16.14 -1.40
C LEU A 16 -17.96 -16.96 -0.68
N HIS A 17 -16.80 -17.05 -1.29
CA HIS A 17 -15.61 -17.68 -0.72
C HIS A 17 -14.42 -16.76 -0.94
N GLY A 18 -13.82 -16.31 0.15
CA GLY A 18 -12.74 -15.33 0.14
C GLY A 18 -12.36 -14.94 1.55
N GLU A 19 -11.20 -14.32 1.70
CA GLU A 19 -10.63 -13.96 3.01
C GLU A 19 -9.87 -12.64 2.94
N TRP A 20 -9.84 -11.94 4.07
CA TRP A 20 -9.00 -10.76 4.24
C TRP A 20 -7.55 -11.19 4.46
N ILE A 21 -6.64 -10.60 3.70
CA ILE A 21 -5.21 -10.82 3.80
C ILE A 21 -4.57 -9.54 4.32
N ASP A 22 -3.91 -9.63 5.46
CA ASP A 22 -3.06 -8.56 5.98
C ASP A 22 -1.74 -8.50 5.21
N LEU A 23 -1.32 -7.30 4.85
CA LEU A 23 -0.09 -7.06 4.11
C LEU A 23 1.08 -6.64 5.01
N GLU A 24 0.81 -6.26 6.27
CA GLU A 24 1.84 -5.76 7.19
C GLU A 24 3.01 -6.74 7.32
N GLY A 25 4.23 -6.28 7.00
CA GLY A 25 5.45 -7.08 7.06
C GLY A 25 5.51 -8.27 6.12
N ARG A 26 4.75 -8.28 5.02
CA ARG A 26 4.68 -9.40 4.06
C ARG A 26 5.06 -9.00 2.64
N ASP A 27 5.79 -9.88 1.98
CA ASP A 27 6.15 -9.70 0.57
C ASP A 27 5.09 -10.27 -0.38
N ALA A 28 5.27 -10.03 -1.68
CA ALA A 28 4.30 -10.48 -2.68
C ALA A 28 4.21 -12.00 -2.79
N ASP A 29 5.28 -12.75 -2.48
CA ASP A 29 5.28 -14.21 -2.53
C ASP A 29 4.51 -14.79 -1.35
N ASP A 30 4.67 -14.21 -0.15
CA ASP A 30 3.83 -14.53 0.99
C ASP A 30 2.35 -14.34 0.61
N VAL A 31 1.99 -13.19 0.03
CA VAL A 31 0.61 -12.85 -0.36
C VAL A 31 0.08 -13.85 -1.39
N ARG A 32 0.88 -14.20 -2.40
CA ARG A 32 0.53 -15.22 -3.41
C ARG A 32 0.28 -16.59 -2.79
N ASP A 33 1.10 -17.00 -1.82
CA ASP A 33 0.94 -18.28 -1.13
C ASP A 33 -0.38 -18.35 -0.35
N GLU A 34 -0.76 -17.24 0.28
CA GLU A 34 -2.02 -17.12 1.01
C GLU A 34 -3.24 -17.12 0.07
N ILE A 35 -3.15 -16.41 -1.06
CA ILE A 35 -4.18 -16.49 -2.12
C ILE A 35 -4.33 -17.92 -2.61
N ALA A 36 -3.21 -18.62 -2.86
CA ALA A 36 -3.22 -20.00 -3.29
C ALA A 36 -3.86 -20.93 -2.24
N ARG A 37 -3.69 -20.63 -0.94
CA ARG A 37 -4.40 -21.34 0.15
C ARG A 37 -5.90 -21.12 0.06
N ILE A 38 -6.36 -19.87 -0.04
CA ILE A 38 -7.78 -19.52 -0.19
C ILE A 38 -8.41 -20.27 -1.37
N LEU A 39 -7.70 -20.34 -2.51
CA LEU A 39 -8.18 -21.04 -3.70
C LEU A 39 -8.23 -22.57 -3.55
N ARG A 40 -7.29 -23.18 -2.82
CA ARG A 40 -7.33 -24.63 -2.50
C ARG A 40 -8.50 -24.99 -1.59
N GLU A 41 -8.95 -24.06 -0.76
CA GLU A 41 -10.10 -24.24 0.13
C GLU A 41 -11.44 -23.96 -0.56
N SER A 42 -11.42 -23.60 -1.85
CA SER A 42 -12.63 -23.29 -2.61
C SER A 42 -13.62 -24.46 -2.60
N PRO A 43 -14.92 -24.22 -2.30
CA PRO A 43 -15.96 -25.24 -2.42
C PRO A 43 -16.27 -25.63 -3.87
N HIS A 44 -15.78 -24.85 -4.85
CA HIS A 44 -15.95 -25.10 -6.29
C HIS A 44 -14.59 -25.18 -6.98
N PRO A 45 -13.76 -26.18 -6.67
CA PRO A 45 -12.49 -26.34 -7.35
C PRO A 45 -12.71 -26.76 -8.81
N ASN A 46 -11.99 -26.13 -9.72
CA ASN A 46 -12.08 -26.38 -11.16
C ASN A 46 -10.72 -26.72 -11.81
N VAL A 47 -9.63 -26.67 -11.03
CA VAL A 47 -8.29 -27.08 -11.44
C VAL A 47 -7.63 -27.98 -10.41
N THR A 48 -6.46 -28.50 -10.77
CA THR A 48 -5.63 -29.33 -9.89
C THR A 48 -4.21 -28.79 -9.92
N VAL A 49 -3.67 -28.48 -8.74
CA VAL A 49 -2.35 -27.86 -8.56
C VAL A 49 -1.39 -28.83 -7.86
N ASP A 50 -0.10 -28.51 -7.87
CA ASP A 50 0.88 -29.24 -7.07
C ASP A 50 0.57 -29.13 -5.58
N CYS A 51 0.69 -30.25 -4.88
CA CYS A 51 0.49 -30.28 -3.45
C CYS A 51 1.60 -29.47 -2.76
N PRO A 52 1.28 -28.42 -1.99
CA PRO A 52 2.29 -27.56 -1.36
C PRO A 52 3.13 -28.33 -0.34
N ASP A 53 2.53 -29.28 0.40
CA ASP A 53 3.19 -30.07 1.44
C ASP A 53 4.32 -30.97 0.92
N CYS A 54 4.26 -31.40 -0.34
CA CYS A 54 5.28 -32.27 -0.94
C CYS A 54 5.92 -31.69 -2.19
N GLY A 55 5.61 -30.43 -2.54
CA GLY A 55 6.08 -29.79 -3.77
C GLY A 55 5.75 -30.59 -5.04
N GLY A 56 4.59 -31.25 -5.09
CA GLY A 56 4.18 -32.04 -6.25
C GLY A 56 4.74 -33.46 -6.35
N THR A 57 5.64 -33.86 -5.43
CA THR A 57 6.32 -35.16 -5.54
C THR A 57 5.46 -36.37 -5.15
N GLY A 58 4.36 -36.14 -4.43
CA GLY A 58 3.53 -37.20 -3.85
C GLY A 58 4.17 -37.90 -2.65
N THR A 59 5.39 -37.54 -2.29
CA THR A 59 6.12 -38.17 -1.18
C THR A 59 6.73 -37.14 -0.25
N THR A 60 6.77 -37.42 1.05
CA THR A 60 7.54 -36.61 2.00
C THR A 60 8.88 -37.27 2.29
N TYR A 61 9.92 -36.44 2.41
CA TYR A 61 11.24 -36.94 2.77
C TYR A 61 11.23 -37.45 4.21
N VAL A 62 11.49 -38.74 4.38
CA VAL A 62 11.63 -39.36 5.69
C VAL A 62 13.06 -39.92 5.80
N PRO A 63 13.91 -39.39 6.69
CA PRO A 63 15.33 -39.80 6.77
C PRO A 63 15.58 -41.29 7.04
N ARG A 64 14.54 -42.05 7.43
CA ARG A 64 14.62 -43.46 7.82
C ARG A 64 13.95 -44.42 6.82
N VAL A 65 13.34 -43.92 5.74
CA VAL A 65 12.63 -44.73 4.74
C VAL A 65 13.27 -44.48 3.36
N PHE A 66 13.89 -45.51 2.80
CA PHE A 66 14.31 -45.49 1.39
C PHE A 66 13.04 -45.44 0.52
N GLY A 67 12.80 -44.30 -0.14
CA GLY A 67 11.67 -44.11 -1.06
C GLY A 67 10.63 -43.06 -0.66
N GLY A 68 10.79 -42.39 0.50
CA GLY A 68 9.80 -41.42 1.00
C GLY A 68 8.51 -42.10 1.49
N ALA A 69 7.73 -41.42 2.34
CA ALA A 69 6.37 -41.85 2.68
C ALA A 69 5.38 -41.12 1.75
N GLU A 70 4.23 -41.73 1.47
CA GLU A 70 3.16 -41.05 0.73
C GLU A 70 2.75 -39.76 1.47
N CYS A 71 2.66 -38.66 0.74
CA CYS A 71 2.19 -37.41 1.30
C CYS A 71 0.73 -37.56 1.73
N THR A 72 0.46 -37.30 3.01
CA THR A 72 -0.87 -37.47 3.61
C THR A 72 -1.88 -36.43 3.13
N ALA A 73 -1.43 -35.24 2.73
CA ALA A 73 -2.31 -34.19 2.23
C ALA A 73 -2.90 -34.53 0.86
N CYS A 74 -2.07 -35.04 -0.07
CA CYS A 74 -2.53 -35.41 -1.42
C CYS A 74 -2.79 -36.91 -1.62
N GLY A 75 -2.57 -37.73 -0.58
CA GLY A 75 -2.69 -39.20 -0.65
C GLY A 75 -1.75 -39.82 -1.69
N GLY A 76 -0.51 -39.33 -1.80
CA GLY A 76 0.48 -39.88 -2.74
C GLY A 76 0.39 -39.36 -4.19
N SER A 77 -0.67 -38.64 -4.57
CA SER A 77 -0.87 -38.19 -5.96
C SER A 77 0.06 -37.05 -6.40
N GLY A 78 0.65 -36.32 -5.46
CA GLY A 78 1.36 -35.07 -5.70
C GLY A 78 0.45 -33.89 -6.03
N LYS A 79 -0.87 -34.09 -6.08
CA LYS A 79 -1.82 -33.12 -6.64
C LYS A 79 -2.99 -32.87 -5.69
N VAL A 80 -3.47 -31.64 -5.63
CA VAL A 80 -4.64 -31.24 -4.82
C VAL A 80 -5.60 -30.39 -5.63
N ALA A 81 -6.89 -30.47 -5.32
CA ALA A 81 -7.91 -29.65 -5.95
C ALA A 81 -7.73 -28.17 -5.56
N SER A 82 -8.04 -27.26 -6.50
CA SER A 82 -8.00 -25.82 -6.28
C SER A 82 -8.94 -25.10 -7.25
N ALA A 83 -9.21 -23.83 -6.98
CA ALA A 83 -9.71 -22.89 -7.98
C ALA A 83 -8.54 -22.19 -8.71
N GLU A 84 -8.81 -21.74 -9.94
CA GLU A 84 -7.80 -21.10 -10.81
C GLU A 84 -7.71 -19.59 -10.66
N GLU A 85 -8.85 -18.94 -10.37
CA GLU A 85 -9.01 -17.51 -10.53
C GLU A 85 -9.42 -16.84 -9.21
N TRP A 86 -8.78 -15.70 -8.95
CA TRP A 86 -9.01 -14.83 -7.81
C TRP A 86 -9.12 -13.37 -8.26
N ALA A 87 -9.76 -12.56 -7.44
CA ALA A 87 -9.81 -11.11 -7.59
C ALA A 87 -9.85 -10.45 -6.21
N VAL A 88 -9.32 -9.23 -6.10
CA VAL A 88 -9.57 -8.37 -4.94
C VAL A 88 -10.92 -7.70 -5.14
N HIS A 89 -11.87 -7.95 -4.24
CA HIS A 89 -13.19 -7.31 -4.30
C HIS A 89 -13.30 -6.11 -3.37
N ASP A 90 -12.41 -6.01 -2.38
CA ASP A 90 -12.44 -4.95 -1.39
C ASP A 90 -11.06 -4.67 -0.80
N TYR A 91 -10.88 -3.46 -0.30
CA TYR A 91 -9.64 -2.95 0.26
C TYR A 91 -9.94 -2.28 1.61
N ASP A 92 -9.09 -2.51 2.61
CA ASP A 92 -9.18 -1.84 3.92
C ASP A 92 -7.87 -1.13 4.25
N ASP A 93 -7.99 0.06 4.81
CA ASP A 93 -6.88 1.01 5.05
C ASP A 93 -6.00 1.27 3.82
N VAL A 94 -6.53 1.08 2.61
CA VAL A 94 -5.85 1.44 1.37
C VAL A 94 -6.23 2.84 0.99
N PHE A 95 -5.26 3.74 1.10
CA PHE A 95 -5.42 5.11 0.68
C PHE A 95 -5.25 5.18 -0.86
N GLY A 96 -6.29 5.63 -1.56
CA GLY A 96 -6.34 5.75 -3.03
C GLY A 96 -7.21 4.68 -3.71
N ASP A 97 -8.29 5.10 -4.38
CA ASP A 97 -9.33 4.26 -5.02
C ASP A 97 -8.85 3.47 -6.28
N THR A 98 -7.54 3.21 -6.43
CA THR A 98 -6.94 3.03 -7.78
C THR A 98 -6.44 1.61 -8.10
N TRP A 99 -6.50 0.67 -7.16
CA TRP A 99 -5.83 -0.64 -7.32
C TRP A 99 -6.58 -1.67 -8.18
N GLY A 100 -7.90 -1.50 -8.39
CA GLY A 100 -8.72 -2.37 -9.23
C GLY A 100 -8.90 -3.78 -8.68
N GLU A 101 -9.41 -4.73 -9.47
CA GLU A 101 -9.65 -6.11 -9.00
C GLU A 101 -8.41 -7.02 -9.12
N HIS A 102 -7.41 -6.59 -9.89
CA HIS A 102 -6.17 -7.31 -10.16
C HIS A 102 -4.96 -6.40 -9.91
N PRO A 103 -4.69 -6.04 -8.65
CA PRO A 103 -3.56 -5.19 -8.33
C PRO A 103 -2.23 -5.88 -8.64
N ASP A 104 -1.22 -5.06 -8.92
CA ASP A 104 0.18 -5.51 -8.90
C ASP A 104 0.60 -5.73 -7.43
N LEU A 105 0.71 -6.99 -7.01
CA LEU A 105 1.03 -7.37 -5.63
C LEU A 105 2.42 -6.90 -5.19
N ASP A 106 3.38 -6.84 -6.11
CA ASP A 106 4.73 -6.36 -5.78
C ASP A 106 4.69 -4.86 -5.44
N LYS A 107 3.96 -4.08 -6.24
CA LYS A 107 3.76 -2.65 -5.95
C LYS A 107 2.94 -2.41 -4.68
N LEU A 108 1.94 -3.26 -4.43
CA LEU A 108 1.09 -3.14 -3.26
C LEU A 108 1.86 -3.44 -1.96
N CYS A 109 2.68 -4.49 -1.94
CA CYS A 109 3.58 -4.80 -0.83
C CYS A 109 4.65 -3.72 -0.65
N ALA A 110 5.23 -3.19 -1.74
CA ALA A 110 6.18 -2.08 -1.64
C ALA A 110 5.55 -0.81 -1.07
N LEU A 111 4.28 -0.52 -1.38
CA LEU A 111 3.55 0.57 -0.73
C LEU A 111 3.34 0.27 0.75
N GLN A 112 2.97 -0.96 1.13
CA GLN A 112 2.82 -1.34 2.53
C GLN A 112 4.11 -1.14 3.33
N GLU A 113 5.26 -1.57 2.79
CA GLU A 113 6.55 -1.39 3.44
C GLU A 113 6.84 0.09 3.74
N ARG A 114 6.55 0.98 2.77
CA ARG A 114 6.71 2.43 2.96
C ARG A 114 5.74 2.98 3.99
N LEU A 115 4.50 2.48 4.02
CA LEU A 115 3.52 2.87 5.04
C LEU A 115 3.90 2.40 6.45
N ASP A 116 4.61 1.28 6.58
CA ASP A 116 5.11 0.75 7.86
C ASP A 116 6.22 1.63 8.47
N GLU A 117 6.89 2.46 7.66
CA GLU A 117 7.87 3.45 8.13
C GLU A 117 7.20 4.68 8.76
N LEU A 118 5.93 4.95 8.44
CA LEU A 118 5.19 6.12 8.91
C LEU A 118 4.55 5.85 10.28
N HIS A 119 4.59 6.83 11.18
CA HIS A 119 4.31 6.59 12.60
C HIS A 119 2.89 6.93 13.05
N ASN A 120 2.12 7.64 12.21
CA ASN A 120 0.78 8.08 12.57
C ASN A 120 -0.13 8.23 11.33
N ASP A 121 -1.44 8.20 11.56
CA ASP A 121 -2.45 8.23 10.49
C ASP A 121 -2.41 9.51 9.65
N THR A 122 -2.05 10.65 10.27
CA THR A 122 -1.92 11.93 9.57
C THR A 122 -0.78 11.91 8.56
N GLU A 123 0.37 11.35 8.97
CA GLU A 123 1.54 11.20 8.13
C GLU A 123 1.29 10.21 6.99
N ARG A 124 0.59 9.11 7.28
CA ARG A 124 0.13 8.15 6.25
C ARG A 124 -0.79 8.81 5.22
N ALA A 125 -1.76 9.59 5.67
CA ALA A 125 -2.65 10.34 4.78
C ALA A 125 -1.91 11.38 3.93
N ALA A 126 -0.93 12.10 4.52
CA ALA A 126 -0.09 13.05 3.80
C ALA A 126 0.78 12.37 2.75
N TYR A 127 1.40 11.24 3.11
CA TYR A 127 2.23 10.45 2.20
C TYR A 127 1.43 9.94 1.00
N THR A 128 0.24 9.41 1.22
CA THR A 128 -0.62 8.98 0.11
C THR A 128 -1.02 10.15 -0.78
N ALA A 129 -1.47 11.27 -0.20
CA ALA A 129 -1.81 12.46 -0.98
C ALA A 129 -0.64 12.95 -1.86
N PHE A 130 0.59 12.85 -1.33
CA PHE A 130 1.81 13.15 -2.05
C PHE A 130 2.08 12.14 -3.19
N CYS A 131 1.96 10.83 -2.93
CA CYS A 131 2.12 9.81 -3.96
C CYS A 131 1.08 9.89 -5.08
N ASP A 132 -0.17 10.24 -4.75
CA ASP A 132 -1.23 10.44 -5.75
C ASP A 132 -0.95 11.65 -6.64
N HIS A 133 -0.27 12.67 -6.12
CA HIS A 133 0.13 13.85 -6.89
C HIS A 133 1.33 13.58 -7.81
N GLU A 134 2.38 12.98 -7.27
CA GLU A 134 3.66 12.73 -7.99
C GLU A 134 3.59 11.48 -8.90
N GLY A 135 2.70 10.55 -8.59
CA GLY A 135 2.62 9.22 -9.22
C GLY A 135 3.31 8.15 -8.36
N LEU A 136 2.54 7.12 -8.00
CA LEU A 136 2.87 6.07 -7.03
C LEU A 136 4.18 5.29 -7.25
N ASP A 137 4.77 5.33 -8.45
CA ASP A 137 5.72 4.31 -8.89
C ASP A 137 7.14 4.45 -8.31
N ASP A 138 7.55 5.59 -7.73
CA ASP A 138 8.94 5.76 -7.27
C ASP A 138 9.17 6.75 -6.11
N VAL A 139 8.12 7.09 -5.35
CA VAL A 139 8.23 8.05 -4.25
C VAL A 139 8.66 7.35 -2.97
N THR A 140 9.82 7.72 -2.41
CA THR A 140 10.28 7.18 -1.11
C THR A 140 9.75 8.00 0.06
N VAL A 141 9.75 7.41 1.26
CA VAL A 141 9.34 8.10 2.49
C VAL A 141 10.23 9.29 2.79
N GLU A 142 11.53 9.19 2.52
CA GLU A 142 12.47 10.30 2.72
C GLU A 142 12.16 11.48 1.78
N GLN A 143 11.82 11.20 0.51
CA GLN A 143 11.44 12.24 -0.44
C GLN A 143 10.17 12.98 0.01
N PHE A 144 9.22 12.23 0.56
CA PHE A 144 8.04 12.81 1.19
C PHE A 144 8.40 13.66 2.41
N HIS A 145 9.24 13.17 3.33
CA HIS A 145 9.65 13.94 4.52
C HIS A 145 10.40 15.23 4.16
N GLU A 146 11.20 15.22 3.10
CA GLU A 146 11.88 16.42 2.60
C GLU A 146 10.90 17.45 2.02
N ALA A 147 9.83 17.00 1.37
CA ALA A 147 8.84 17.87 0.74
C ALA A 147 7.76 18.34 1.73
N TYR A 148 7.37 17.50 2.69
CA TYR A 148 6.22 17.74 3.56
C TYR A 148 6.47 18.88 4.53
N VAL A 149 5.58 19.88 4.50
CA VAL A 149 5.65 21.06 5.36
C VAL A 149 4.68 20.95 6.54
N GLY A 150 3.45 20.53 6.28
CA GLY A 150 2.41 20.43 7.30
C GLY A 150 1.00 20.63 6.76
N GLN A 151 0.09 20.97 7.66
CA GLN A 151 -1.31 21.30 7.37
C GLN A 151 -1.61 22.72 7.79
N PHE A 152 -2.31 23.45 6.93
CA PHE A 152 -2.62 24.86 7.13
C PHE A 152 -4.03 25.16 6.64
N ASP A 153 -4.75 26.04 7.32
CA ASP A 153 -6.11 26.45 6.94
C ASP A 153 -6.10 27.29 5.66
N SER A 154 -4.97 27.95 5.35
CA SER A 154 -4.80 28.77 4.16
C SER A 154 -3.34 28.91 3.72
N TRP A 155 -3.14 29.39 2.49
CA TRP A 155 -1.83 29.78 1.98
C TRP A 155 -1.19 30.93 2.75
N ALA A 156 -1.99 31.77 3.44
CA ALA A 156 -1.47 32.81 4.31
C ALA A 156 -0.84 32.20 5.57
N ASP A 157 -1.49 31.19 6.18
CA ASP A 157 -0.96 30.50 7.36
C ASP A 157 0.30 29.69 7.03
N PHE A 158 0.31 29.03 5.85
CA PHE A 158 1.52 28.41 5.31
C PHE A 158 2.67 29.41 5.16
N ALA A 159 2.39 30.58 4.59
CA ALA A 159 3.38 31.62 4.38
C ALA A 159 3.89 32.21 5.70
N GLU A 160 3.03 32.39 6.69
CA GLU A 160 3.42 32.82 8.04
C GLU A 160 4.40 31.81 8.66
N ASN A 161 4.05 30.52 8.66
CA ASN A 161 4.93 29.46 9.17
C ASN A 161 6.29 29.47 8.47
N TYR A 162 6.30 29.53 7.14
CA TYR A 162 7.54 29.53 6.37
C TYR A 162 8.42 30.76 6.66
N VAL A 163 7.82 31.96 6.75
CA VAL A 163 8.55 33.19 7.07
C VAL A 163 9.20 33.12 8.44
N ASP A 164 8.49 32.56 9.42
CA ASP A 164 8.99 32.38 10.77
C ASP A 164 10.11 31.32 10.84
N GLU A 165 9.92 30.15 10.22
CA GLU A 165 10.92 29.07 10.22
C GLU A 165 12.19 29.42 9.44
N SER A 166 12.05 30.05 8.28
CA SER A 166 13.19 30.48 7.45
C SER A 166 13.93 31.68 8.04
N GLY A 167 13.28 32.41 8.95
CA GLY A 167 13.80 33.67 9.48
C GLY A 167 13.87 34.76 8.41
N LEU A 168 12.99 34.74 7.40
CA LEU A 168 12.99 35.70 6.30
C LEU A 168 12.97 37.17 6.78
N LEU A 169 12.30 37.41 7.90
CA LEU A 169 12.19 38.72 8.53
C LEU A 169 13.20 38.95 9.68
N HIS A 170 14.17 38.06 9.88
CA HIS A 170 15.20 38.25 10.90
C HIS A 170 16.03 39.52 10.63
N GLY A 171 16.00 40.44 11.60
CA GLY A 171 16.69 41.74 11.49
C GLY A 171 15.83 42.86 10.88
N VAL A 172 14.61 42.55 10.43
CA VAL A 172 13.62 43.57 10.07
C VAL A 172 13.03 44.15 11.37
N PRO A 173 12.98 45.48 11.55
CA PRO A 173 12.35 46.08 12.72
C PRO A 173 10.88 45.68 12.87
N ASP A 174 10.43 45.42 14.10
CA ASP A 174 9.04 45.03 14.42
C ASP A 174 7.98 45.96 13.81
N ALA A 175 8.30 47.25 13.71
CA ALA A 175 7.40 48.24 13.13
C ALA A 175 7.13 48.00 11.64
N LEU A 176 8.07 47.36 10.93
CA LEU A 176 7.94 46.99 9.52
C LEU A 176 7.47 45.55 9.33
N SER A 177 7.92 44.61 10.16
CA SER A 177 7.52 43.20 10.04
C SER A 177 6.01 42.99 10.17
N ARG A 178 5.33 43.81 10.99
CA ARG A 178 3.86 43.79 11.14
C ARG A 178 3.07 44.18 9.89
N TYR A 179 3.73 44.72 8.86
CA TYR A 179 3.11 45.06 7.57
C TYR A 179 3.44 44.05 6.47
N PHE A 180 4.12 42.95 6.80
CA PHE A 180 4.34 41.88 5.84
C PHE A 180 2.99 41.25 5.45
N ASP A 181 2.76 41.12 4.15
CA ASP A 181 1.50 40.62 3.59
C ASP A 181 1.64 39.12 3.27
N TYR A 182 1.34 38.30 4.27
CA TYR A 182 1.39 36.83 4.16
C TYR A 182 0.40 36.28 3.13
N GLU A 183 -0.75 36.94 2.91
CA GLU A 183 -1.75 36.51 1.93
C GLU A 183 -1.19 36.64 0.51
N SER A 184 -0.62 37.79 0.18
CA SER A 184 0.04 38.00 -1.12
C SER A 184 1.24 37.07 -1.29
N TYR A 185 2.06 36.87 -0.25
CA TYR A 185 3.25 36.04 -0.35
C TYR A 185 2.91 34.55 -0.56
N GLY A 186 1.96 34.01 0.21
CA GLY A 186 1.51 32.62 0.04
C GLY A 186 0.87 32.38 -1.33
N ARG A 187 0.12 33.36 -1.83
CA ARG A 187 -0.42 33.31 -3.20
C ARG A 187 0.68 33.23 -4.25
N ASP A 188 1.76 34.00 -4.09
CA ASP A 188 2.87 34.00 -5.04
C ASP A 188 3.62 32.65 -5.03
N ILE A 189 3.88 32.08 -3.85
CA ILE A 189 4.48 30.73 -3.70
C ILE A 189 3.67 29.69 -4.50
N ARG A 190 2.35 29.67 -4.31
CA ARG A 190 1.46 28.76 -5.03
C ARG A 190 1.48 28.98 -6.54
N LEU A 191 1.43 30.24 -6.99
CA LEU A 191 1.35 30.56 -8.42
C LEU A 191 2.66 30.32 -9.17
N ASN A 192 3.78 30.48 -8.49
CA ASN A 192 5.10 30.12 -9.03
C ASN A 192 5.28 28.61 -9.14
N GLY A 193 4.49 27.85 -8.37
CA GLY A 193 4.65 26.41 -8.25
C GLY A 193 5.81 26.03 -7.34
N ASP A 194 6.22 26.92 -6.42
CA ASP A 194 7.28 26.63 -5.43
C ASP A 194 6.80 25.60 -4.39
N ALA A 195 5.50 25.55 -4.14
CA ALA A 195 4.83 24.58 -3.27
C ALA A 195 3.44 24.24 -3.82
N PHE A 196 2.90 23.11 -3.39
CA PHE A 196 1.56 22.66 -3.74
C PHE A 196 0.79 22.15 -2.52
N GLU A 197 -0.54 22.09 -2.65
CA GLU A 197 -1.46 21.59 -1.63
C GLU A 197 -2.33 20.48 -2.22
N VAL A 198 -2.44 19.37 -1.50
CA VAL A 198 -3.33 18.26 -1.82
C VAL A 198 -3.99 17.77 -0.54
N SER A 199 -5.32 17.74 -0.53
CA SER A 199 -6.13 17.22 0.59
C SER A 199 -5.82 17.88 1.95
N GLY A 200 -5.45 19.17 1.95
CA GLY A 200 -5.09 19.94 3.15
C GLY A 200 -3.64 19.81 3.59
N PHE A 201 -2.84 18.98 2.92
CA PHE A 201 -1.40 18.82 3.17
C PHE A 201 -0.60 19.68 2.20
N TYR A 202 0.42 20.37 2.71
CA TYR A 202 1.27 21.28 1.95
C TYR A 202 2.68 20.71 1.78
N PHE A 203 3.19 20.82 0.56
CA PHE A 203 4.46 20.24 0.13
C PHE A 203 5.28 21.25 -0.66
N TRP A 204 6.59 21.25 -0.49
CA TRP A 204 7.50 21.93 -1.42
C TRP A 204 7.57 21.18 -2.75
N SER A 205 7.55 21.94 -3.85
CA SER A 205 7.80 21.40 -5.18
C SER A 205 9.30 21.15 -5.38
N ARG A 206 9.65 20.11 -6.15
CA ARG A 206 11.04 19.81 -6.53
C ARG A 206 11.54 20.59 -7.75
#